data_AF-A0AAW1E4P9-F1
#
_entry.id   AF-A0AAW1E4P9-F1
#
_cell.length_a   1.000
_cell.length_b   1.000
_cell.length_c   1.000
_cell.angle_alpha   90.00
_cell.angle_beta   90.00
_cell.angle_gamma   90.00
#
_symmetry.space_group_name_H-M   'P 1'
#
loop_
_entity.id
_entity.type
_entity.pdbx_description
1 polymer ?
#
loop_
_entity_poly.entity_id
_entity_poly.type
_entity_poly.pdbx_seq_one_letter_code
_entity_poly.pdbx_strand_id
1 'polypeptide(L)'
;MRRRNGSNASRRSSTIRRRSENLRFDEFGFALTKRKDQKLHHRCHDYSFPQLSSVRVKELGELLSYWNGASFICKSQIERFIRMGIPPSLRGRVWKCLLATDGLRETSDFSYQKFLLEVRVPLVDLGVSEYGILSAIATLSDTQNHLDLNHGQPSSSPEARYSVDDITLFRQIALDLQRSFPTHRSLMGDSPEAIEGQAKLFRVLIAYAKYSPQVGYSQGMSYLAAVLLMQLGEEEAFWALTALLDKPKYLTELFDLSLTKVQHQAKVFDQFLKHRKPQLSQHLVSAL
;
A
#
# COMPACT_ATOMS: atom_id res chain seq x y z
N MET A 1 55.64 7.26 5.49
CA MET A 1 54.77 8.17 4.69
C MET A 1 54.53 7.49 3.35
N ARG A 2 53.34 7.31 2.77
CA ARG A 2 52.06 8.04 2.81
C ARG A 2 50.95 7.04 2.43
N ARG A 3 49.82 7.11 3.14
CA ARG A 3 48.57 6.36 2.87
C ARG A 3 47.97 6.73 1.51
N ARG A 4 47.53 5.74 0.73
CA ARG A 4 46.58 5.88 -0.38
C ARG A 4 45.43 4.91 -0.12
N ASN A 5 44.36 5.37 0.51
CA ASN A 5 43.03 4.74 0.48
C ASN A 5 42.02 5.76 1.01
N GLY A 6 41.23 6.36 0.11
CA GLY A 6 40.26 7.38 0.50
C GLY A 6 39.43 8.04 -0.60
N SER A 7 39.52 7.64 -1.87
CA SER A 7 38.85 8.35 -2.97
C SER A 7 37.63 7.64 -3.59
N ASN A 8 37.43 6.34 -3.38
CA ASN A 8 36.32 5.60 -4.03
C ASN A 8 35.00 5.59 -3.23
N ALA A 9 35.05 5.60 -1.89
CA ALA A 9 33.83 5.66 -1.06
C ALA A 9 33.15 7.05 -1.14
N SER A 10 33.95 8.12 -1.13
CA SER A 10 33.48 9.50 -1.28
C SER A 10 32.84 9.76 -2.65
N ARG A 11 33.35 9.16 -3.73
CA ARG A 11 32.77 9.29 -5.08
C ARG A 11 31.44 8.56 -5.22
N ARG A 12 31.25 7.36 -4.66
CA ARG A 12 29.94 6.67 -4.68
C ARG A 12 28.89 7.42 -3.85
N SER A 13 29.26 7.90 -2.66
CA SER A 13 28.38 8.69 -1.79
C SER A 13 27.98 10.03 -2.42
N SER A 14 28.91 10.72 -3.10
CA SER A 14 28.63 11.99 -3.79
C SER A 14 27.80 11.81 -5.07
N THR A 15 27.90 10.66 -5.75
CA THR A 15 27.09 10.37 -6.95
C THR A 15 25.65 9.99 -6.58
N ILE A 16 25.45 9.31 -5.44
CA ILE A 16 24.11 9.00 -4.89
C ILE A 16 23.46 10.28 -4.35
N ARG A 17 24.19 11.11 -3.59
CA ARG A 17 23.71 12.43 -3.15
C ARG A 17 23.32 13.34 -4.32
N ARG A 18 24.12 13.39 -5.39
CA ARG A 18 23.79 14.18 -6.60
C ARG A 18 22.55 13.68 -7.36
N ARG A 19 22.20 12.39 -7.26
CA ARG A 19 20.95 11.86 -7.84
C ARG A 19 19.72 12.34 -7.07
N SER A 20 19.84 12.55 -5.76
CA SER A 20 18.73 12.97 -4.91
C SER A 20 18.35 14.45 -5.11
N GLU A 21 19.28 15.32 -5.47
CA GLU A 21 19.07 16.77 -5.55
C GLU A 21 18.31 17.25 -6.80
N ASN A 22 17.96 16.36 -7.74
CA ASN A 22 17.27 16.74 -8.99
C ASN A 22 16.02 15.90 -9.30
N LEU A 23 15.52 15.12 -8.33
CA LEU A 23 14.27 14.37 -8.47
C LEU A 23 13.09 15.33 -8.33
N ARG A 24 12.37 15.56 -9.42
CA ARG A 24 11.06 16.21 -9.40
C ARG A 24 9.99 15.14 -9.25
N PHE A 25 8.90 15.48 -8.58
CA PHE A 25 7.76 14.59 -8.40
C PHE A 25 6.52 15.19 -9.08
N ASP A 26 5.59 14.35 -9.51
CA ASP A 26 4.26 14.78 -9.96
C ASP A 26 3.35 15.18 -8.78
N GLU A 27 2.11 15.56 -9.08
CA GLU A 27 1.10 15.94 -8.06
C GLU A 27 0.72 14.80 -7.10
N PHE A 28 1.05 13.56 -7.48
CA PHE A 28 0.79 12.35 -6.69
C PHE A 28 2.03 11.85 -5.97
N GLY A 29 3.18 12.57 -6.06
CA GLY A 29 4.40 12.21 -5.35
C GLY A 29 5.28 11.18 -6.06
N PHE A 30 5.04 10.85 -7.34
CA PHE A 30 5.88 9.93 -8.11
C PHE A 30 6.98 10.65 -8.87
N ALA A 31 8.18 10.06 -8.87
CA ALA A 31 9.35 10.66 -9.50
C ALA A 31 9.18 10.80 -11.02
N LEU A 32 9.36 12.02 -11.53
CA LEU A 32 9.39 12.31 -12.94
C LEU A 32 10.73 11.82 -13.52
N THR A 33 10.69 10.81 -14.38
CA THR A 33 11.87 10.40 -15.14
C THR A 33 12.10 11.37 -16.29
N LYS A 34 13.31 11.93 -16.41
CA LYS A 34 13.74 12.68 -17.60
C LYS A 34 13.85 11.72 -18.78
N ARG A 35 12.74 11.30 -19.40
CA ARG A 35 12.77 10.67 -20.73
C ARG A 35 12.75 11.78 -21.78
N LYS A 36 13.77 11.79 -22.63
CA LYS A 36 13.83 12.57 -23.88
C LYS A 36 12.48 12.46 -24.59
N ASP A 37 12.02 13.58 -25.15
CA ASP A 37 10.82 13.81 -25.97
C ASP A 37 10.44 12.64 -26.91
N GLN A 38 9.94 11.54 -26.37
CA GLN A 38 9.22 10.54 -27.15
C GLN A 38 7.79 11.01 -27.19
N LYS A 39 7.47 11.77 -28.26
CA LYS A 39 6.14 12.10 -28.78
C LYS A 39 5.02 11.68 -27.82
N LEU A 40 4.74 12.57 -26.87
CA LEU A 40 3.80 12.42 -25.74
C LEU A 40 2.33 12.30 -26.14
N HIS A 41 2.02 12.11 -27.41
CA HIS A 41 0.66 11.84 -27.80
C HIS A 41 0.34 10.38 -27.40
N HIS A 42 -0.84 10.16 -26.82
CA HIS A 42 -1.46 8.87 -26.50
C HIS A 42 -1.18 8.23 -25.12
N ARG A 43 -0.33 8.75 -24.23
CA ARG A 43 -0.36 8.31 -22.82
C ARG A 43 -1.30 9.19 -22.01
N CYS A 44 -2.20 8.55 -21.28
CA CYS A 44 -3.33 9.06 -20.51
C CYS A 44 -3.01 10.08 -19.38
N HIS A 45 -2.11 11.05 -19.59
CA HIS A 45 -1.59 11.89 -18.51
C HIS A 45 -1.90 13.38 -18.62
N ASP A 46 -2.54 13.86 -19.69
CA ASP A 46 -3.12 15.21 -19.71
C ASP A 46 -4.62 15.18 -19.37
N TYR A 47 -5.01 14.38 -18.37
CA TYR A 47 -6.32 14.55 -17.75
C TYR A 47 -6.23 15.74 -16.79
N SER A 48 -6.38 16.96 -17.32
CA SER A 48 -6.77 18.08 -16.48
C SER A 48 -8.24 17.88 -16.09
N PHE A 49 -8.49 17.25 -14.95
CA PHE A 49 -9.83 17.30 -14.37
C PHE A 49 -10.16 18.77 -14.06
N PRO A 50 -11.35 19.28 -14.40
CA PRO A 50 -11.77 20.60 -13.97
C PRO A 50 -11.62 20.70 -12.47
N GLN A 51 -10.67 21.53 -12.01
CA GLN A 51 -10.48 21.74 -10.58
C GLN A 51 -11.75 22.39 -10.05
N LEU A 52 -12.30 21.83 -8.98
CA LEU A 52 -13.47 22.40 -8.33
C LEU A 52 -13.17 23.84 -7.91
N SER A 53 -14.14 24.74 -8.10
CA SER A 53 -14.03 26.09 -7.55
C SER A 53 -13.90 26.05 -6.04
N SER A 54 -13.27 27.06 -5.45
CA SER A 54 -13.11 27.18 -4.00
C SER A 54 -14.45 27.08 -3.25
N VAL A 55 -15.54 27.56 -3.85
CA VAL A 55 -16.92 27.43 -3.35
C VAL A 55 -17.33 25.96 -3.27
N ARG A 56 -17.15 25.20 -4.36
CA ARG A 56 -17.48 23.77 -4.40
C ARG A 56 -16.65 22.93 -3.43
N VAL A 57 -15.37 23.29 -3.23
CA VAL A 57 -14.52 22.64 -2.23
C VAL A 57 -15.06 22.86 -0.82
N LYS A 58 -15.49 24.08 -0.50
CA LYS A 58 -16.12 24.39 0.80
C LYS A 58 -17.44 23.65 0.98
N GLU A 59 -18.32 23.65 -0.02
CA GLU A 59 -19.59 22.90 -0.01
C GLU A 59 -19.35 21.41 0.27
N LEU A 60 -18.37 20.78 -0.38
CA LEU A 60 -18.01 19.39 -0.10
C LEU A 60 -17.46 19.22 1.32
N GLY A 61 -16.63 20.15 1.78
CA GLY A 61 -16.09 20.14 3.14
C GLY A 61 -17.19 20.21 4.21
N GLU A 62 -18.21 21.03 3.99
CA GLU A 62 -19.41 21.15 4.83
C GLU A 62 -20.24 19.87 4.78
N LEU A 63 -20.52 19.35 3.57
CA LEU A 63 -21.21 18.06 3.37
C LEU A 63 -20.61 16.94 4.22
N LEU A 64 -19.28 16.85 4.21
CA LEU A 64 -18.55 15.83 4.96
C LEU A 64 -18.61 16.04 6.48
N SER A 65 -18.87 17.25 6.97
CA SER A 65 -18.93 17.54 8.41
C SER A 65 -20.21 17.04 9.08
N TYR A 66 -21.29 16.86 8.33
CA TYR A 66 -22.56 16.29 8.81
C TYR A 66 -22.85 14.92 8.20
N TRP A 67 -21.85 14.29 7.58
CA TRP A 67 -22.00 12.96 7.01
C TRP A 67 -22.29 11.92 8.10
N ASN A 68 -23.46 11.30 8.03
CA ASN A 68 -23.88 10.22 8.94
C ASN A 68 -24.02 8.85 8.24
N GLY A 69 -23.63 8.75 6.96
CA GLY A 69 -23.68 7.51 6.17
C GLY A 69 -25.08 6.98 5.82
N ALA A 70 -26.14 7.50 6.45
CA ALA A 70 -27.50 6.98 6.35
C ALA A 70 -28.44 7.83 5.47
N SER A 71 -28.08 9.09 5.18
CA SER A 71 -28.92 9.97 4.37
C SER A 71 -28.76 9.72 2.86
N PHE A 72 -29.84 9.28 2.20
CA PHE A 72 -29.91 9.13 0.74
C PHE A 72 -29.52 10.43 0.00
N ILE A 73 -29.91 11.58 0.56
CA ILE A 73 -29.60 12.91 0.01
C ILE A 73 -28.09 13.17 0.04
N CYS A 74 -27.38 12.72 1.07
CA CYS A 74 -25.93 12.88 1.14
C CYS A 74 -25.22 11.99 0.11
N LYS A 75 -25.74 10.79 -0.15
CA LYS A 75 -25.18 9.85 -1.12
C LYS A 75 -25.24 10.39 -2.55
N SER A 76 -26.38 10.93 -2.98
CA SER A 76 -26.52 11.50 -4.33
C SER A 76 -25.64 12.74 -4.53
N GLN A 77 -25.50 13.58 -3.50
CA GLN A 77 -24.62 14.75 -3.55
C GLN A 77 -23.15 14.35 -3.67
N ILE A 78 -22.68 13.38 -2.90
CA ILE A 78 -21.27 12.95 -2.99
C ILE A 78 -20.96 12.27 -4.32
N GLU A 79 -21.89 11.51 -4.89
CA GLU A 79 -21.74 10.92 -6.24
C GLU A 79 -21.51 12.01 -7.31
N ARG A 80 -22.15 13.17 -7.18
CA ARG A 80 -21.90 14.31 -8.08
C ARG A 80 -20.47 14.83 -7.94
N PHE A 81 -19.96 14.97 -6.71
CA PHE A 81 -18.57 15.36 -6.48
C PHE A 81 -17.57 14.33 -6.99
N ILE A 82 -17.86 13.03 -6.82
CA ILE A 82 -17.01 11.95 -7.35
C ILE A 82 -16.89 12.05 -8.89
N ARG A 83 -18.00 12.31 -9.59
CA ARG A 83 -18.00 12.48 -11.06
C ARG A 83 -17.21 13.70 -11.52
N MET A 84 -17.18 14.77 -10.72
CA MET A 84 -16.38 15.97 -11.02
C MET A 84 -14.89 15.79 -10.69
N GLY A 85 -14.57 14.85 -9.79
CA GLY A 85 -13.23 14.65 -9.24
C GLY A 85 -13.13 15.24 -7.84
N ILE A 86 -12.65 14.43 -6.90
CA ILE A 86 -12.46 14.85 -5.51
C ILE A 86 -11.12 15.61 -5.38
N PRO A 87 -11.13 16.83 -4.83
CA PRO A 87 -9.91 17.60 -4.57
C PRO A 87 -8.94 16.81 -3.69
N PRO A 88 -7.63 16.82 -3.97
CA PRO A 88 -6.63 16.08 -3.19
C PRO A 88 -6.76 16.28 -1.68
N SER A 89 -6.97 17.52 -1.23
CA SER A 89 -7.11 17.88 0.18
C SER A 89 -8.31 17.26 0.90
N LEU A 90 -9.32 16.77 0.17
CA LEU A 90 -10.53 16.17 0.72
C LEU A 90 -10.65 14.67 0.46
N ARG A 91 -9.73 14.06 -0.31
CA ARG A 91 -9.78 12.63 -0.66
C ARG A 91 -9.84 11.74 0.58
N GLY A 92 -8.95 11.96 1.55
CA GLY A 92 -8.92 11.18 2.80
C GLY A 92 -10.26 11.22 3.54
N ARG A 93 -10.84 12.41 3.75
CA ARG A 93 -12.16 12.58 4.39
C ARG A 93 -13.26 11.87 3.62
N VAL A 94 -13.30 12.04 2.29
CA VAL A 94 -14.29 11.36 1.43
C VAL A 94 -14.16 9.85 1.53
N TRP A 95 -12.93 9.31 1.47
CA TRP A 95 -12.68 7.87 1.53
C TRP A 95 -13.13 7.27 2.86
N LYS A 96 -12.81 7.92 3.99
CA LYS A 96 -13.31 7.53 5.32
C LYS A 96 -14.84 7.45 5.37
N CYS A 97 -15.51 8.48 4.84
CA CYS A 97 -16.98 8.54 4.79
C CYS A 97 -17.59 7.41 3.94
N LEU A 98 -17.03 7.15 2.74
CA LEU A 98 -17.54 6.12 1.82
C LEU A 98 -17.30 4.70 2.34
N LEU A 99 -16.19 4.48 3.04
CA LEU A 99 -15.85 3.19 3.64
C LEU A 99 -16.53 2.95 4.98
N ALA A 100 -17.06 4.02 5.61
CA ALA A 100 -17.62 4.03 6.96
C ALA A 100 -16.61 3.47 7.98
N THR A 101 -15.36 3.97 7.93
CA THR A 101 -14.25 3.48 8.76
C THR A 101 -14.45 3.75 10.24
N ASP A 102 -15.05 4.90 10.60
CA ASP A 102 -15.24 5.28 12.00
C ASP A 102 -16.20 4.32 12.70
N GLY A 103 -17.33 3.98 12.06
CA GLY A 103 -18.26 2.98 12.56
C GLY A 103 -17.62 1.59 12.68
N LEU A 104 -16.80 1.19 11.70
CA LEU A 104 -16.06 -0.09 11.75
C LEU A 104 -15.11 -0.16 12.95
N ARG A 105 -14.35 0.92 13.19
CA ARG A 105 -13.43 1.04 14.33
C ARG A 105 -14.19 0.98 15.65
N GLU A 106 -15.29 1.72 15.78
CA GLU A 106 -16.08 1.78 17.01
C GLU A 106 -16.74 0.45 17.36
N THR A 107 -17.12 -0.35 16.36
CA THR A 107 -17.72 -1.68 16.59
C THR A 107 -16.69 -2.79 16.79
N SER A 108 -15.41 -2.52 16.60
CA SER A 108 -14.36 -3.52 16.64
C SER A 108 -13.67 -3.56 17.99
N ASP A 109 -13.48 -4.76 18.55
CA ASP A 109 -12.69 -4.97 19.77
C ASP A 109 -11.18 -4.80 19.57
N PHE A 110 -10.73 -4.78 18.31
CA PHE A 110 -9.33 -4.57 17.96
C PHE A 110 -8.89 -3.11 18.11
N SER A 111 -7.82 -2.88 18.86
CA SER A 111 -7.16 -1.57 18.98
C SER A 111 -5.83 -1.57 18.23
N TYR A 112 -5.73 -0.73 17.19
CA TYR A 112 -4.51 -0.60 16.39
C TYR A 112 -3.31 -0.16 17.24
N GLN A 113 -3.49 0.83 18.11
CA GLN A 113 -2.41 1.33 18.98
C GLN A 113 -1.91 0.27 19.96
N LYS A 114 -2.82 -0.49 20.57
CA LYS A 114 -2.45 -1.60 21.47
C LYS A 114 -1.67 -2.67 20.71
N PHE A 115 -2.14 -3.05 19.52
CA PHE A 115 -1.44 -3.98 18.65
C PHE A 115 -0.01 -3.52 18.32
N LEU A 116 0.19 -2.24 17.99
CA LEU A 116 1.54 -1.72 17.70
C LEU A 116 2.50 -1.86 18.89
N LEU A 117 2.02 -1.64 20.11
CA LEU A 117 2.84 -1.82 21.32
C LEU A 117 3.21 -3.29 21.51
N GLU A 118 2.27 -4.20 21.25
CA GLU A 118 2.46 -5.64 21.41
C GLU A 118 3.41 -6.23 20.35
N VAL A 119 3.31 -5.78 19.10
CA VAL A 119 4.14 -6.33 18.00
C VAL A 119 5.59 -5.83 18.04
N ARG A 120 5.87 -4.66 18.62
CA ARG A 120 7.22 -4.07 18.65
C ARG A 120 8.22 -4.84 19.50
N VAL A 121 7.81 -5.31 20.68
CA VAL A 121 8.69 -6.07 21.57
C VAL A 121 9.30 -7.28 20.84
N PRO A 122 8.49 -8.15 20.25
CA PRO A 122 9.06 -9.32 19.59
C PRO A 122 9.77 -8.97 18.27
N LEU A 123 9.41 -7.90 17.53
CA LEU A 123 10.23 -7.40 16.40
C LEU A 123 11.64 -7.01 16.86
N VAL A 124 11.76 -6.36 18.02
CA VAL A 124 13.06 -6.01 18.62
C VAL A 124 13.82 -7.26 19.03
N ASP A 125 13.16 -8.27 19.62
CA ASP A 125 13.78 -9.56 19.96
C ASP A 125 14.36 -10.27 18.73
N LEU A 126 13.69 -10.15 17.56
CA LEU A 126 14.19 -10.65 16.28
C LEU A 126 15.31 -9.79 15.68
N GLY A 127 15.63 -8.62 16.24
CA GLY A 127 16.55 -7.67 15.64
C GLY A 127 15.99 -6.98 14.38
N VAL A 128 14.67 -6.93 14.23
CA VAL A 128 13.97 -6.33 13.09
C VAL A 128 13.56 -4.90 13.43
N SER A 129 14.05 -3.94 12.65
CA SER A 129 13.63 -2.55 12.73
C SER A 129 12.63 -2.22 11.62
N GLU A 130 11.50 -1.62 12.02
CA GLU A 130 10.47 -1.11 11.11
C GLU A 130 10.98 0.03 10.23
N TYR A 131 12.05 0.70 10.66
CA TYR A 131 12.65 1.88 10.02
C TYR A 131 13.77 1.53 9.02
N GLY A 132 14.00 0.24 8.76
CA GLY A 132 15.07 -0.21 7.89
C GLY A 132 14.68 -1.46 7.11
N ILE A 133 13.86 -1.32 6.08
CA ILE A 133 13.29 -2.46 5.31
C ILE A 133 14.37 -3.40 4.76
N LEU A 134 15.49 -2.88 4.24
CA LEU A 134 16.57 -3.75 3.74
C LEU A 134 17.21 -4.58 4.84
N SER A 135 17.41 -3.99 6.02
CA SER A 135 17.93 -4.70 7.19
C SER A 135 16.89 -5.71 7.69
N ALA A 136 15.62 -5.34 7.74
CA ALA A 136 14.52 -6.23 8.12
C ALA A 136 14.46 -7.46 7.21
N ILE A 137 14.54 -7.28 5.88
CA ILE A 137 14.55 -8.39 4.90
C ILE A 137 15.73 -9.32 5.16
N ALA A 138 16.93 -8.78 5.39
CA ALA A 138 18.13 -9.58 5.65
C ALA A 138 17.95 -10.40 6.94
N THR A 139 17.62 -9.74 8.06
CA THR A 139 17.41 -10.40 9.36
C THR A 139 16.32 -11.48 9.28
N LEU A 140 15.17 -11.17 8.67
CA LEU A 140 14.05 -12.13 8.56
C LEU A 140 14.40 -13.31 7.65
N SER A 141 15.17 -13.08 6.57
CA SER A 141 15.62 -14.15 5.67
C SER A 141 16.61 -15.08 6.37
N ASP A 142 17.57 -14.52 7.10
CA ASP A 142 18.54 -15.31 7.86
C ASP A 142 17.85 -16.15 8.93
N THR A 143 16.93 -15.55 9.70
CA THR A 143 16.14 -16.27 10.70
C THR A 143 15.30 -17.38 10.08
N GLN A 144 14.62 -17.12 8.97
CA GLN A 144 13.84 -18.16 8.28
C GLN A 144 14.73 -19.32 7.80
N ASN A 145 15.88 -19.02 7.18
CA ASN A 145 16.83 -20.04 6.74
C ASN A 145 17.33 -20.90 7.92
N HIS A 146 17.61 -20.29 9.07
CA HIS A 146 18.02 -21.02 10.28
C HIS A 146 16.92 -21.96 10.80
N LEU A 147 15.65 -21.57 10.69
CA LEU A 147 14.52 -22.41 11.10
C LEU A 147 14.33 -23.58 10.12
N ASP A 148 14.43 -23.32 8.81
CA ASP A 148 14.31 -24.34 7.77
C ASP A 148 15.42 -25.41 7.85
N LEU A 149 16.64 -25.01 8.23
CA LEU A 149 17.76 -25.94 8.44
C LEU A 149 17.60 -26.80 9.70
N ASN A 150 16.87 -26.30 10.70
CA ASN A 150 16.66 -26.97 11.99
C ASN A 150 15.34 -27.76 12.07
N HIS A 151 14.59 -27.87 10.97
CA HIS A 151 13.26 -28.51 10.89
C HIS A 151 13.23 -30.03 11.24
N GLY A 152 14.34 -30.59 11.72
CA GLY A 152 14.48 -31.97 12.21
C GLY A 152 14.86 -32.10 13.70
N GLN A 153 15.00 -31.00 14.46
CA GLN A 153 15.17 -31.07 15.92
C GLN A 153 14.11 -30.21 16.62
N PRO A 154 13.43 -30.74 17.65
CA PRO A 154 12.49 -29.95 18.42
C PRO A 154 13.28 -28.88 19.17
N SER A 155 13.16 -27.63 18.75
CA SER A 155 13.71 -26.49 19.46
C SER A 155 12.98 -26.33 20.79
N SER A 156 13.54 -26.92 21.85
CA SER A 156 13.16 -26.69 23.23
C SER A 156 13.71 -25.35 23.74
N SER A 157 13.39 -24.25 23.05
CA SER A 157 13.56 -22.90 23.60
C SER A 157 12.19 -22.35 23.97
N PRO A 158 11.85 -22.23 25.26
CA PRO A 158 10.55 -21.72 25.72
C PRO A 158 10.33 -20.22 25.45
N GLU A 159 11.26 -19.53 24.78
CA GLU A 159 11.31 -18.05 24.74
C GLU A 159 10.97 -17.43 23.38
N ALA A 160 10.79 -18.22 22.32
CA ALA A 160 10.46 -17.67 21.01
C ALA A 160 9.01 -17.16 20.96
N ARG A 161 8.81 -15.85 21.12
CA ARG A 161 7.50 -15.16 21.07
C ARG A 161 6.83 -15.13 19.69
N TYR A 162 7.45 -15.68 18.65
CA TYR A 162 6.89 -15.73 17.29
C TYR A 162 6.92 -17.14 16.72
N SER A 163 5.89 -17.47 15.93
CA SER A 163 5.84 -18.68 15.13
C SER A 163 6.66 -18.54 13.85
N VAL A 164 6.96 -19.68 13.22
CA VAL A 164 7.53 -19.74 11.86
C VAL A 164 6.64 -18.98 10.86
N ASP A 165 5.32 -19.04 11.05
CA ASP A 165 4.35 -18.33 10.21
C ASP A 165 4.51 -16.81 10.32
N ASP A 166 4.81 -16.29 11.51
CA ASP A 166 5.00 -14.86 11.74
C ASP A 166 6.25 -14.34 11.05
N ILE A 167 7.34 -15.10 11.12
CA ILE A 167 8.59 -14.75 10.42
C ILE A 167 8.37 -14.76 8.92
N THR A 168 7.67 -15.78 8.40
CA THR A 168 7.32 -15.89 6.98
C THR A 168 6.44 -14.71 6.53
N LEU A 169 5.43 -14.37 7.33
CA LEU A 169 4.53 -13.24 7.09
C LEU A 169 5.30 -11.91 7.04
N PHE A 170 6.10 -11.61 8.06
CA PHE A 170 6.85 -10.36 8.11
C PHE A 170 7.84 -10.24 6.97
N ARG A 171 8.50 -11.34 6.62
CA ARG A 171 9.44 -11.38 5.49
C ARG A 171 8.74 -11.10 4.18
N GLN A 172 7.60 -11.75 3.94
CA GLN A 172 6.82 -11.56 2.71
C GLN A 172 6.35 -10.11 2.58
N ILE A 173 5.85 -9.52 3.67
CA ILE A 173 5.48 -8.10 3.71
C ILE A 173 6.70 -7.22 3.39
N ALA A 174 7.84 -7.42 4.08
CA ALA A 174 9.04 -6.61 3.88
C ALA A 174 9.56 -6.66 2.42
N LEU A 175 9.56 -7.85 1.80
CA LEU A 175 9.92 -8.03 0.40
C LEU A 175 8.98 -7.26 -0.55
N ASP A 176 7.68 -7.21 -0.24
CA ASP A 176 6.69 -6.47 -1.01
C ASP A 176 6.89 -4.95 -0.89
N LEU A 177 7.20 -4.46 0.31
CA LEU A 177 7.50 -3.05 0.55
C LEU A 177 8.65 -2.53 -0.32
N GLN A 178 9.70 -3.34 -0.53
CA GLN A 178 10.84 -2.96 -1.36
C GLN A 178 10.45 -2.66 -2.83
N ARG A 179 9.37 -3.27 -3.32
CA ARG A 179 8.93 -3.20 -4.73
C ARG A 179 7.61 -2.46 -4.94
N SER A 180 6.88 -2.14 -3.88
CA SER A 180 5.65 -1.35 -3.94
C SER A 180 5.96 0.13 -3.90
N PHE A 181 5.48 0.90 -4.88
CA PHE A 181 5.71 2.33 -4.81
C PHE A 181 7.15 2.80 -5.11
N PRO A 182 8.01 2.12 -5.91
CA PRO A 182 9.46 2.33 -5.88
C PRO A 182 9.92 3.64 -6.52
N THR A 183 9.02 4.56 -6.83
CA THR A 183 9.34 5.92 -7.31
C THR A 183 8.59 6.98 -6.51
N HIS A 184 7.81 6.61 -5.50
CA HIS A 184 7.01 7.52 -4.71
C HIS A 184 7.83 8.12 -3.55
N ARG A 185 7.78 9.44 -3.38
CA ARG A 185 8.59 10.19 -2.41
C ARG A 185 8.46 9.75 -0.95
N SER A 186 7.29 9.26 -0.56
CA SER A 186 7.01 8.83 0.82
C SER A 186 7.19 7.32 1.03
N LEU A 187 7.56 6.57 -0.01
CA LEU A 187 7.72 5.11 0.08
C LEU A 187 9.09 4.65 -0.43
N MET A 188 9.91 5.56 -0.97
CA MET A 188 11.19 5.21 -1.60
C MET A 188 12.30 6.20 -1.23
N GLY A 189 13.47 5.64 -0.91
CA GLY A 189 14.68 6.37 -0.58
C GLY A 189 14.92 6.50 0.92
N ASP A 190 15.97 7.24 1.27
CA ASP A 190 16.47 7.37 2.65
C ASP A 190 16.03 8.70 3.30
N SER A 191 15.01 9.36 2.74
CA SER A 191 14.45 10.56 3.35
C SER A 191 13.67 10.19 4.61
N PRO A 192 13.59 11.07 5.63
CA PRO A 192 12.77 10.80 6.81
C PRO A 192 11.30 10.49 6.47
N GLU A 193 10.76 11.15 5.44
CA GLU A 193 9.39 10.90 4.93
C GLU A 193 9.25 9.49 4.35
N ALA A 194 10.23 9.05 3.56
CA ALA A 194 10.23 7.72 2.94
C ALA A 194 10.40 6.60 3.97
N ILE A 195 11.33 6.79 4.91
CA ILE A 195 11.60 5.84 5.99
C ILE A 195 10.35 5.67 6.86
N GLU A 196 9.72 6.77 7.28
CA GLU A 196 8.48 6.71 8.06
C GLU A 196 7.33 6.08 7.27
N GLY A 197 7.18 6.41 5.99
CA GLY A 197 6.10 5.84 5.16
C GLY A 197 6.26 4.33 4.92
N GLN A 198 7.49 3.84 4.74
CA GLN A 198 7.78 2.41 4.69
C GLN A 198 7.47 1.73 6.03
N ALA A 199 7.86 2.34 7.15
CA ALA A 199 7.57 1.81 8.48
C ALA A 199 6.05 1.73 8.74
N LYS A 200 5.29 2.78 8.37
CA LYS A 200 3.82 2.79 8.40
C LYS A 200 3.21 1.68 7.57
N LEU A 201 3.71 1.50 6.34
CA LEU A 201 3.22 0.47 5.44
C LEU A 201 3.45 -0.94 6.01
N PHE A 202 4.59 -1.16 6.65
CA PHE A 202 4.91 -2.42 7.33
C PHE A 202 3.92 -2.70 8.47
N ARG A 203 3.72 -1.72 9.35
CA ARG A 203 2.80 -1.79 10.50
C ARG A 203 1.36 -2.06 10.09
N VAL A 204 0.84 -1.30 9.13
CA VAL A 204 -0.54 -1.44 8.65
C VAL A 204 -0.79 -2.84 8.09
N LEU A 205 0.14 -3.39 7.31
CA LEU A 205 -0.02 -4.71 6.70
C LEU A 205 0.08 -5.85 7.73
N ILE A 206 1.00 -5.74 8.68
CA ILE A 206 1.12 -6.71 9.77
C ILE A 206 -0.12 -6.68 10.66
N ALA A 207 -0.61 -5.48 11.01
CA ALA A 207 -1.84 -5.32 11.77
C ALA A 207 -3.04 -5.93 11.05
N TYR A 208 -3.19 -5.69 9.74
CA TYR A 208 -4.27 -6.28 8.97
C TYR A 208 -4.20 -7.81 8.93
N ALA A 209 -3.02 -8.37 8.67
CA ALA A 209 -2.85 -9.82 8.62
C ALA A 209 -3.17 -10.50 9.95
N LYS A 210 -2.91 -9.82 11.08
CA LYS A 210 -3.28 -10.28 12.42
C LYS A 210 -4.74 -10.03 12.79
N TYR A 211 -5.33 -8.96 12.27
CA TYR A 211 -6.75 -8.64 12.44
C TYR A 211 -7.65 -9.65 11.71
N SER A 212 -7.30 -10.00 10.48
CA SER A 212 -8.07 -10.92 9.63
C SER A 212 -7.21 -12.13 9.22
N PRO A 213 -6.92 -13.08 10.14
CA PRO A 213 -6.03 -14.21 9.86
C PRO A 213 -6.55 -15.15 8.78
N GLN A 214 -7.86 -15.15 8.51
CA GLN A 214 -8.48 -15.93 7.44
C GLN A 214 -8.07 -15.45 6.04
N VAL A 215 -7.84 -14.14 5.89
CA VAL A 215 -7.30 -13.53 4.67
C VAL A 215 -5.77 -13.47 4.75
N GLY A 216 -5.25 -13.12 5.92
CA GLY A 216 -3.82 -12.97 6.18
C GLY A 216 -3.21 -11.87 5.32
N TYR A 217 -2.08 -12.19 4.69
CA TYR A 217 -1.41 -11.31 3.74
C TYR A 217 -1.27 -11.99 2.39
N SER A 218 -1.79 -11.34 1.36
CA SER A 218 -1.65 -11.73 -0.03
C SER A 218 -0.85 -10.68 -0.80
N GLN A 219 0.01 -11.15 -1.71
CA GLN A 219 0.79 -10.28 -2.57
C GLN A 219 -0.14 -9.31 -3.34
N GLY A 220 0.22 -8.03 -3.34
CA GLY A 220 -0.59 -6.96 -3.94
C GLY A 220 -1.27 -6.06 -2.92
N MET A 221 -1.53 -6.54 -1.70
CA MET A 221 -2.13 -5.72 -0.63
C MET A 221 -1.26 -4.53 -0.23
N SER A 222 0.07 -4.65 -0.40
CA SER A 222 1.00 -3.54 -0.18
C SER A 222 0.73 -2.33 -1.06
N TYR A 223 0.25 -2.52 -2.30
CA TYR A 223 -0.14 -1.41 -3.16
C TYR A 223 -1.42 -0.72 -2.67
N LEU A 224 -2.40 -1.49 -2.18
CA LEU A 224 -3.63 -0.94 -1.61
C LEU A 224 -3.32 -0.10 -0.37
N ALA A 225 -2.59 -0.68 0.60
CA ALA A 225 -2.21 -0.01 1.83
C ALA A 225 -1.35 1.24 1.55
N ALA A 226 -0.43 1.19 0.59
CA ALA A 226 0.36 2.33 0.17
C ALA A 226 -0.50 3.48 -0.38
N VAL A 227 -1.46 3.20 -1.26
CA VAL A 227 -2.38 4.23 -1.79
C VAL A 227 -3.23 4.85 -0.68
N LEU A 228 -3.67 4.05 0.29
CA LEU A 228 -4.39 4.54 1.45
C LEU A 228 -3.52 5.47 2.30
N LEU A 229 -2.27 5.09 2.58
CA LEU A 229 -1.30 5.91 3.32
C LEU A 229 -0.91 7.21 2.62
N MET A 230 -1.08 7.31 1.30
CA MET A 230 -0.90 8.58 0.58
C MET A 230 -2.02 9.59 0.88
N GLN A 231 -3.18 9.14 1.37
CA GLN A 231 -4.36 9.99 1.57
C GLN A 231 -4.86 10.04 3.02
N LEU A 232 -4.42 9.10 3.88
CA LEU A 232 -4.93 8.87 5.22
C LEU A 232 -3.80 8.79 6.25
N GLY A 233 -4.12 9.03 7.53
CA GLY A 233 -3.24 8.68 8.63
C GLY A 233 -3.02 7.18 8.74
N GLU A 234 -2.03 6.75 9.51
CA GLU A 234 -1.63 5.34 9.59
C GLU A 234 -2.77 4.42 10.06
N GLU A 235 -3.39 4.72 11.20
CA GLU A 235 -4.52 3.94 11.72
C GLU A 235 -5.76 4.05 10.83
N GLU A 236 -5.99 5.22 10.22
CA GLU A 236 -7.10 5.40 9.28
C GLU A 236 -6.92 4.54 8.03
N ALA A 237 -5.68 4.41 7.53
CA ALA A 237 -5.34 3.54 6.42
C ALA A 237 -5.55 2.07 6.78
N PHE A 238 -5.23 1.65 8.01
CA PHE A 238 -5.58 0.31 8.51
C PHE A 238 -7.08 0.07 8.44
N TRP A 239 -7.91 0.93 9.02
CA TRP A 239 -9.37 0.74 8.99
C TRP A 239 -9.97 0.82 7.58
N ALA A 240 -9.40 1.65 6.71
CA ALA A 240 -9.80 1.71 5.31
C ALA A 240 -9.44 0.41 4.55
N LEU A 241 -8.26 -0.17 4.81
CA LEU A 241 -7.83 -1.45 4.26
C LEU A 241 -8.76 -2.57 4.73
N THR A 242 -9.06 -2.62 6.03
CA THR A 242 -10.02 -3.55 6.62
C THR A 242 -11.40 -3.42 5.99
N ALA A 243 -11.90 -2.19 5.86
CA ALA A 243 -13.20 -1.96 5.24
C ALA A 243 -13.25 -2.46 3.78
N LEU A 244 -12.16 -2.33 3.01
CA LEU A 244 -12.07 -2.79 1.62
C LEU A 244 -11.97 -4.32 1.50
N LEU A 245 -11.20 -4.96 2.39
CA LEU A 245 -10.87 -6.38 2.28
C LEU A 245 -11.81 -7.30 3.06
N ASP A 246 -12.57 -6.81 4.03
CA ASP A 246 -13.45 -7.67 4.84
C ASP A 246 -14.94 -7.53 4.49
N LYS A 247 -15.31 -6.54 3.66
CA LYS A 247 -16.69 -6.38 3.18
C LYS A 247 -16.88 -7.11 1.84
N PRO A 248 -17.76 -8.13 1.74
CA PRO A 248 -17.96 -8.91 0.51
C PRO A 248 -18.32 -8.07 -0.73
N LYS A 249 -18.99 -6.93 -0.53
CA LYS A 249 -19.33 -5.98 -1.61
C LYS A 249 -18.10 -5.32 -2.27
N TYR A 250 -16.91 -5.45 -1.69
CA TYR A 250 -15.69 -4.82 -2.16
C TYR A 250 -14.69 -5.89 -2.65
N LEU A 251 -13.59 -6.11 -1.92
CA LEU A 251 -12.44 -6.86 -2.43
C LEU A 251 -12.26 -8.23 -1.77
N THR A 252 -13.02 -8.59 -0.74
CA THR A 252 -12.82 -9.84 0.03
C THR A 252 -12.65 -11.07 -0.85
N GLU A 253 -13.59 -11.32 -1.75
CA GLU A 253 -13.58 -12.51 -2.62
C GLU A 253 -12.46 -12.48 -3.69
N LEU A 254 -11.80 -11.33 -3.90
CA LEU A 254 -10.67 -11.21 -4.82
C LEU A 254 -9.34 -11.60 -4.18
N PHE A 255 -9.28 -11.63 -2.84
CA PHE A 255 -8.09 -11.96 -2.06
C PHE A 255 -8.24 -13.30 -1.31
N ASP A 256 -9.31 -14.04 -1.56
CA ASP A 256 -9.47 -15.39 -1.02
C ASP A 256 -8.56 -16.40 -1.74
N LEU A 257 -8.28 -17.52 -1.06
CA LEU A 257 -7.43 -18.59 -1.60
C LEU A 257 -8.08 -19.37 -2.76
N SER A 258 -9.40 -19.24 -2.96
CA SER A 258 -10.11 -19.96 -4.02
C SER A 258 -9.87 -19.35 -5.40
N LEU A 259 -9.56 -18.04 -5.46
CA LEU A 259 -9.45 -17.25 -6.68
C LEU A 259 -10.70 -17.30 -7.58
N THR A 260 -11.83 -17.77 -7.05
CA THR A 260 -13.06 -18.01 -7.81
C THR A 260 -13.59 -16.69 -8.39
N LYS A 261 -13.59 -15.62 -7.59
CA LYS A 261 -14.04 -14.31 -8.05
C LYS A 261 -13.15 -13.73 -9.14
N VAL A 262 -11.83 -13.91 -9.02
CA VAL A 262 -10.85 -13.46 -10.01
C VAL A 262 -11.10 -14.16 -11.35
N GLN A 263 -11.27 -15.49 -11.33
CA GLN A 263 -11.60 -16.26 -12.53
C GLN A 263 -12.95 -15.84 -13.13
N HIS A 264 -13.96 -15.59 -12.30
CA HIS A 264 -15.26 -15.10 -12.76
C HIS A 264 -15.14 -13.72 -13.43
N GLN A 265 -14.43 -12.77 -12.81
CA GLN A 265 -14.20 -11.44 -13.40
C GLN A 265 -13.42 -11.51 -14.71
N ALA A 266 -12.42 -12.40 -14.81
CA ALA A 266 -11.69 -12.62 -16.06
C ALA A 266 -12.62 -13.10 -17.19
N LYS A 267 -13.54 -14.02 -16.91
CA LYS A 267 -14.56 -14.48 -17.87
C LYS A 267 -15.52 -13.37 -18.28
N VAL A 268 -15.99 -12.56 -17.33
CA VAL A 268 -16.86 -11.41 -17.61
C VAL A 268 -16.13 -10.39 -18.50
N PHE A 269 -14.86 -10.10 -18.21
CA PHE A 269 -14.04 -9.22 -19.03
C PHE A 269 -13.87 -9.76 -20.46
N ASP A 270 -13.60 -11.06 -20.62
CA ASP A 270 -13.48 -11.70 -21.93
C ASP A 270 -14.78 -11.55 -22.77
N GLN A 271 -15.95 -11.73 -22.15
CA GLN A 271 -17.23 -11.51 -22.81
C GLN A 271 -17.41 -10.05 -23.24
N PHE A 272 -17.07 -9.09 -22.38
CA PHE A 272 -17.10 -7.67 -22.75
C PHE A 272 -16.11 -7.36 -23.88
N LEU A 273 -14.91 -7.94 -23.86
CA LEU A 273 -13.91 -7.72 -24.89
C LEU A 273 -14.38 -8.26 -26.25
N LYS A 274 -14.95 -9.48 -26.28
CA LYS A 274 -15.57 -10.08 -27.47
C LYS A 274 -16.67 -9.18 -28.04
N HIS A 275 -17.54 -8.66 -27.17
CA HIS A 275 -18.66 -7.83 -27.60
C HIS A 275 -18.23 -6.42 -28.06
N ARG A 276 -17.32 -5.76 -27.31
CA ARG A 276 -16.94 -4.36 -27.55
C ARG A 276 -15.79 -4.19 -28.54
N LYS A 277 -14.89 -5.18 -28.63
CA LYS A 277 -13.66 -5.16 -29.45
C LYS A 277 -13.38 -6.54 -30.05
N PRO A 278 -14.26 -7.06 -30.93
CA PRO A 278 -14.19 -8.43 -31.45
C PRO A 278 -12.87 -8.74 -32.18
N GLN A 279 -12.35 -7.80 -32.97
CA GLN A 279 -11.07 -7.98 -33.67
C GLN A 279 -9.88 -8.14 -32.70
N LEU A 280 -9.86 -7.35 -31.62
CA LEU A 280 -8.82 -7.48 -30.59
C LEU A 280 -8.96 -8.81 -29.84
N SER A 281 -10.19 -9.21 -29.52
CA SER A 281 -10.44 -10.51 -28.89
C SER A 281 -9.95 -11.67 -29.76
N GLN A 282 -10.29 -11.67 -31.06
CA GLN A 282 -9.81 -12.68 -32.01
C GLN A 282 -8.29 -12.75 -32.06
N HIS A 283 -7.62 -11.59 -32.10
CA HIS A 283 -6.17 -11.52 -32.11
C HIS A 283 -5.52 -12.12 -30.84
N LEU A 284 -6.07 -11.81 -29.66
CA LEU A 284 -5.56 -12.37 -28.40
C LEU A 284 -5.76 -13.88 -28.31
N VAL A 285 -6.87 -14.41 -28.85
CA VAL A 285 -7.12 -15.86 -28.89
C VAL A 285 -6.21 -16.55 -29.90
N SER A 286 -5.93 -15.93 -31.05
CA SER A 286 -5.06 -16.51 -32.08
C SER A 286 -3.57 -16.49 -31.73
N ALA A 287 -3.18 -15.70 -30.73
CA ALA A 287 -1.80 -15.55 -30.28
C ALA A 287 -1.43 -16.48 -29.10
N LEU A 288 -2.40 -17.26 -28.61
CA LEU A 288 -2.26 -18.33 -27.62
C LEU A 288 -2.23 -19.69 -28.32
#